data_AF-A0A5Y3W0T8-F1
#
_entry.id   AF-A0A5Y3W0T8-F1
#
_cell.length_a   1.000
_cell.length_b   1.000
_cell.length_c   1.000
_cell.angle_alpha   90.00
_cell.angle_beta   90.00
_cell.angle_gamma   90.00
#
_symmetry.space_group_name_H-M   'P 1'
#
loop_
_entity.id
_entity.type
_entity.pdbx_description
1 polymer ?
#
loop_
_entity_poly.entity_id
_entity_poly.type
_entity_poly.pdbx_seq_one_letter_code
_entity_poly.pdbx_strand_id
1 'polypeptide(L)' 'MNKHQIQVRLMERHTSFRQFALSRGYKPRTVTQAVERWAGSYEFPRGRLTYKILCDLSDVIGVEVIPGILRGKEE' A
#
# COMPACT_ATOMS: atom_id res chain seq x y z
N MET A 1 -8.60 3.64 4.09
CA MET A 1 -7.70 3.72 5.27
C MET A 1 -6.69 4.84 5.08
N ASN A 2 -6.32 5.63 6.09
CA ASN A 2 -5.41 6.78 5.91
C ASN A 2 -3.93 6.42 6.15
N LYS A 3 -2.98 7.25 5.65
CA LYS A 3 -1.52 7.04 5.79
C LYS A 3 -1.07 6.72 7.21
N HIS A 4 -1.56 7.46 8.21
CA HIS A 4 -1.19 7.25 9.61
C HIS A 4 -1.60 5.86 10.11
N GLN A 5 -2.81 5.40 9.76
CA GLN A 5 -3.27 4.05 10.13
C GLN A 5 -2.41 2.97 9.49
N ILE A 6 -2.02 3.15 8.22
CA ILE A 6 -1.10 2.22 7.53
C ILE A 6 0.26 2.19 8.25
N GLN A 7 0.78 3.34 8.66
CA GLN A 7 2.04 3.42 9.39
C GLN A 7 1.98 2.66 10.71
N VAL A 8 0.91 2.85 11.50
CA VAL A 8 0.71 2.12 12.76
C VAL A 8 0.69 0.62 12.52
N ARG A 9 -0.06 0.14 11.51
CA ARG A 9 -0.12 -1.29 11.15
C ARG A 9 1.24 -1.86 10.71
N LEU A 10 2.06 -1.08 10.02
CA LEU A 10 3.43 -1.49 9.66
C LEU A 10 4.30 -1.58 10.93
N MET A 11 4.17 -0.63 11.85
CA MET A 11 4.92 -0.63 13.11
C MET A 11 4.55 -1.81 14.01
N GLU A 12 3.27 -2.17 14.08
CA GLU A 12 2.80 -3.39 14.78
C GLU A 12 3.44 -4.67 14.23
N ARG A 13 3.85 -4.66 12.95
CA ARG A 13 4.56 -5.76 12.29
C ARG A 13 6.09 -5.59 12.30
N HIS A 14 6.61 -4.71 13.15
CA HIS A 14 8.03 -4.35 13.24
C HIS A 14 8.65 -3.93 11.89
N THR A 15 7.86 -3.33 11.01
CA THR A 15 8.31 -2.82 9.72
C THR A 15 7.99 -1.34 9.54
N SER A 16 8.43 -0.76 8.43
CA SER A 16 8.19 0.64 8.07
C SER A 16 7.95 0.76 6.57
N PHE A 17 7.43 1.90 6.09
CA PHE A 17 7.28 2.13 4.64
C PHE A 17 8.59 1.91 3.88
N ARG A 18 9.72 2.31 4.47
CA ARG A 18 11.05 2.11 3.89
C ARG A 18 11.41 0.63 3.82
N GLN A 19 11.29 -0.11 4.93
CA GLN A 19 11.63 -1.54 4.95
C GLN A 19 10.70 -2.37 4.06
N PHE A 20 9.40 -2.09 4.07
CA PHE A 20 8.44 -2.68 3.14
C PHE A 20 8.84 -2.43 1.69
N ALA A 21 9.16 -1.18 1.34
CA ALA A 21 9.56 -0.83 -0.01
C ALA A 21 10.80 -1.61 -0.43
N LEU A 22 11.84 -1.61 0.41
CA LEU A 22 13.08 -2.34 0.13
C LEU A 22 12.86 -3.84 0.02
N SER A 23 12.05 -4.44 0.91
CA SER A 23 11.73 -5.87 0.92
C SER A 23 10.98 -6.33 -0.33
N ARG A 24 10.17 -5.46 -0.95
CA ARG A 24 9.42 -5.75 -2.17
C ARG A 24 10.11 -5.22 -3.44
N GLY A 25 11.31 -4.63 -3.34
CA GLY A 25 12.06 -4.07 -4.47
C GLY A 25 11.53 -2.73 -4.99
N TYR A 26 10.72 -2.03 -4.21
CA TYR A 26 10.20 -0.70 -4.53
C TYR A 26 11.10 0.42 -4.01
N LYS A 27 11.03 1.58 -4.67
CA LYS A 27 11.64 2.82 -4.16
C LYS A 27 10.79 3.35 -2.99
N PRO A 28 11.38 3.64 -1.81
CA PRO A 28 10.64 4.16 -0.65
C PRO A 28 9.79 5.39 -0.98
N ARG A 29 10.35 6.32 -1.77
CA ARG A 29 9.65 7.54 -2.20
C ARG A 29 8.41 7.24 -3.03
N THR A 30 8.47 6.22 -3.89
CA THR A 30 7.32 5.81 -4.72
C THR A 30 6.21 5.21 -3.87
N VAL A 31 6.57 4.40 -2.87
CA VAL A 31 5.59 3.84 -1.93
C VAL A 31 4.92 4.96 -1.13
N THR A 32 5.70 5.89 -0.56
CA THR A 32 5.14 7.01 0.20
C THR A 32 4.19 7.86 -0.64
N GLN A 33 4.57 8.21 -1.87
CA GLN A 33 3.70 8.98 -2.77
C GLN A 33 2.44 8.22 -3.17
N ALA A 34 2.55 6.92 -3.42
CA ALA A 34 1.39 6.07 -3.71
C ALA A 34 0.40 6.07 -2.55
N VAL A 35 0.91 5.87 -1.33
CA VAL A 35 0.10 5.88 -0.11
C VAL A 35 -0.50 7.26 0.15
N GLU A 36 0.28 8.33 0.06
CA GLU A 36 -0.22 9.70 0.26
C GLU A 36 -1.34 10.07 -0.71
N ARG A 37 -1.21 9.64 -1.96
CA ARG A 37 -2.17 9.99 -3.01
C ARG A 37 -3.44 9.15 -2.95
N TRP A 38 -3.36 7.88 -2.56
CA TRP A 38 -4.47 6.94 -2.74
C TRP A 38 -5.01 6.33 -1.44
N ALA A 39 -4.29 6.40 -0.33
CA ALA A 39 -4.79 5.87 0.94
C ALA A 39 -6.09 6.57 1.34
N GLY A 40 -7.19 5.81 1.39
CA GLY A 40 -8.51 6.33 1.74
C GLY A 40 -9.28 6.92 0.57
N SER A 41 -8.73 6.87 -0.64
CA SER A 41 -9.51 7.13 -1.86
C SER A 41 -10.47 5.98 -2.16
N TYR A 42 -11.55 6.29 -2.88
CA TYR A 42 -12.50 5.31 -3.41
C TYR A 42 -12.22 4.97 -4.89
N GLU A 43 -11.27 5.67 -5.51
CA GLU A 43 -10.86 5.42 -6.88
C GLU A 43 -9.65 4.49 -6.95
N PHE A 44 -9.55 3.73 -8.05
CA PHE A 44 -8.40 2.87 -8.31
C PHE A 44 -7.25 3.60 -9.00
N PRO A 45 -5.99 3.30 -8.63
CA PRO A 45 -4.83 3.82 -9.33
C PRO A 45 -4.78 3.29 -10.77
N ARG A 46 -4.71 4.21 -11.75
CA ARG A 46 -4.57 3.85 -13.18
C ARG A 46 -3.18 3.30 -13.55
N GLY A 47 -2.20 3.42 -12.66
CA GLY A 47 -0.82 2.98 -12.90
C GLY A 47 -0.57 1.58 -12.32
N ARG A 48 -0.07 0.64 -13.16
CA ARG A 48 0.24 -0.74 -12.77
C ARG A 48 1.17 -0.83 -11.55
N LEU A 49 2.21 0.00 -11.51
CA LEU A 49 3.16 0.02 -10.38
C LEU A 49 2.48 0.45 -9.08
N THR A 50 1.72 1.54 -9.12
CA THR A 50 0.99 2.06 -7.96
C THR A 50 -0.04 1.07 -7.47
N TYR A 51 -0.80 0.46 -8.39
CA TYR A 51 -1.76 -0.60 -8.06
C TYR A 51 -1.07 -1.76 -7.35
N LYS A 52 0.04 -2.27 -7.91
CA LYS A 52 0.81 -3.35 -7.32
C LYS A 52 1.35 -3.01 -5.93
N ILE A 53 1.91 -1.81 -5.74
CA ILE A 53 2.39 -1.33 -4.44
C ILE A 53 1.27 -1.36 -3.39
N LEU A 54 0.09 -0.83 -3.72
CA LEU A 54 -1.02 -0.73 -2.78
C LEU A 54 -1.65 -2.10 -2.51
N CYS A 55 -1.68 -3.00 -3.50
CA CYS A 55 -2.10 -4.39 -3.33
C CYS A 55 -1.15 -5.14 -2.40
N ASP A 56 0.17 -5.11 -2.67
CA ASP A 56 1.18 -5.74 -1.81
C ASP A 56 1.16 -5.14 -0.40
N LEU A 57 0.95 -3.83 -0.28
CA LEU A 57 0.85 -3.17 1.00
C LEU A 57 -0.38 -3.64 1.78
N SER A 58 -1.51 -3.80 1.10
CA SER A 58 -2.77 -4.29 1.70
C SER A 58 -2.62 -5.73 2.21
N ASP A 59 -1.96 -6.59 1.43
CA ASP A 59 -1.59 -7.96 1.81
C ASP A 59 -0.69 -7.97 3.05
N VAL A 60 0.36 -7.13 3.05
CA VAL A 60 1.32 -7.03 4.15
C VAL A 60 0.73 -6.50 5.44
N ILE A 61 -0.27 -5.60 5.40
CA ILE A 61 -0.92 -5.08 6.61
C ILE A 61 -2.19 -5.85 6.99
N GLY A 62 -2.66 -6.75 6.12
CA GLY A 62 -3.85 -7.59 6.31
C GLY A 62 -5.17 -6.81 6.21
N VAL A 63 -5.16 -5.63 5.59
CA VAL A 63 -6.34 -4.80 5.37
C VAL A 63 -6.17 -3.97 4.12
N GLU A 64 -7.26 -3.75 3.40
CA GLU A 64 -7.27 -3.01 2.16
C GLU A 64 -6.96 -1.52 2.38
N VAL A 65 -5.92 -1.03 1.70
CA VAL A 65 -5.56 0.40 1.71
C VAL A 65 -6.62 1.23 0.97
N ILE A 66 -7.07 0.70 -0.18
CA ILE A 66 -8.21 1.16 -0.98
C ILE A 66 -9.24 0.03 -0.97
N PRO A 67 -10.52 0.30 -0.67
CA PRO A 67 -11.54 -0.73 -0.67
C PRO A 67 -11.63 -1.44 -2.03
N GLY A 68 -11.64 -2.77 -2.02
CA GLY A 68 -11.75 -3.60 -3.23
C GLY A 68 -10.46 -3.72 -4.05
N ILE A 69 -9.32 -3.20 -3.57
CA ILE A 69 -8.04 -3.30 -4.31
C ILE A 69 -7.53 -4.72 -4.46
N LEU A 70 -7.83 -5.61 -3.51
CA LEU A 70 -7.43 -7.01 -3.60
C LEU A 70 -8.31 -7.81 -4.57
N ARG A 71 -9.52 -7.33 -4.83
CA ARG A 71 -10.50 -8.02 -5.70
C ARG A 71 -10.10 -8.01 -7.18
N GLY A 72 -9.37 -6.99 -7.63
CA GLY A 72 -8.81 -6.92 -8.99
C GLY A 72 -7.57 -7.80 -9.22
N LYS A 73 -7.14 -8.58 -8.22
CA LYS A 73 -6.02 -9.54 -8.33
C LYS A 73 -6.49 -10.93 -8.76
N GLU A 74 -7.81 -11.17 -8.79
CA GLU A 74 -8.44 -12.39 -9.29
C GLU A 74 -8.71 -12.28 -10.81
N GLU A 75 -7.65 -12.33 -11.62
CA GLU A 75 -7.71 -12.62 -13.07
C GLU A 75 -6.53 -13.51 -13.47
#